data_AF-A0A7C3B2R3-F1
#
_entry.id   AF-A0A7C3B2R3-F1
#
_cell.length_a   1.000
_cell.length_b   1.000
_cell.length_c   1.000
_cell.angle_alpha   90.00
_cell.angle_beta   90.00
_cell.angle_gamma   90.00
#
_symmetry.space_group_name_H-M   'P 1'
#
loop_
_entity.id
_entity.type
_entity.pdbx_description
1 polymer ?
#
loop_
_entity_poly.entity_id
_entity_poly.type
_entity_poly.pdbx_seq_one_letter_code
_entity_poly.pdbx_strand_id
1 'polypeptide(L)'
;MFDISGQEEEIRSIEAESADPDLWRDQARARAIMRQLGAKRDLVQTWRGLEREVADLYDMAALAIEEGDHSLEEELEQELQRLTAELERLETRLVLSGDYDDRNAMLAFHAGAGGTESQDWANMLL
;
A
#
# COMPACT_ATOMS: atom_id res chain seq x y z
N MET A 1 -0.28 -2.52 11.83
CA MET A 1 0.36 -2.80 10.53
C MET A 1 0.06 -1.68 9.54
N PHE A 2 -1.19 -1.22 9.45
CA PHE A 2 -1.55 -0.02 8.69
C PHE A 2 -2.37 0.93 9.58
N ASP A 3 -1.84 2.11 9.92
CA ASP A 3 -2.57 3.12 10.69
C ASP A 3 -3.40 4.00 9.73
N ILE A 4 -4.43 3.41 9.14
CA ILE A 4 -5.29 4.09 8.15
C ILE A 4 -5.99 5.30 8.77
N SER A 5 -6.37 5.21 10.05
CA SER A 5 -6.98 6.32 10.78
C SER A 5 -5.99 7.48 10.97
N GLY A 6 -4.73 7.18 11.30
CA GLY A 6 -3.66 8.16 11.35
C GLY A 6 -3.38 8.79 9.97
N GLN A 7 -3.37 7.99 8.89
CA GLN A 7 -3.23 8.51 7.53
C GLN A 7 -4.40 9.43 7.14
N GLU A 8 -5.64 9.12 7.52
CA GLU A 8 -6.81 9.98 7.31
C GLU A 8 -6.68 11.32 8.05
N GLU A 9 -6.14 11.32 9.27
CA GLU A 9 -5.86 12.53 10.02
C GLU A 9 -4.76 13.39 9.38
N GLU A 10 -3.66 12.76 8.95
CA GLU A 10 -2.58 13.44 8.24
C GLU A 10 -3.07 14.06 6.93
N ILE A 11 -3.88 13.35 6.15
CA ILE A 11 -4.52 13.86 4.94
C ILE A 11 -5.31 15.13 5.27
N ARG A 12 -6.19 15.08 6.28
CA ARG A 12 -6.99 16.25 6.70
C ARG A 12 -6.12 17.43 7.13
N SER A 13 -5.06 17.16 7.87
CA SER A 13 -4.11 18.19 8.31
C SER A 13 -3.41 18.84 7.11
N ILE A 14 -2.90 18.05 6.17
CA ILE A 14 -2.19 18.55 4.97
C ILE A 14 -3.16 19.31 4.05
N GLU A 15 -4.41 18.85 3.92
CA GLU A 15 -5.44 19.58 3.18
C GLU A 15 -5.73 20.95 3.79
N ALA A 16 -5.81 21.03 5.12
CA ALA A 16 -5.99 22.31 5.82
C ALA A 16 -4.78 23.24 5.61
N GLU A 17 -3.54 22.72 5.68
CA GLU A 17 -2.33 23.50 5.35
C GLU A 17 -2.28 23.94 3.88
N SER A 18 -2.82 23.13 2.96
CA SER A 18 -2.83 23.46 1.53
C SER A 18 -3.67 24.68 1.18
N ALA A 19 -4.60 25.06 2.07
CA ALA A 19 -5.38 26.28 1.95
C ALA A 19 -4.60 27.55 2.36
N ASP A 20 -3.45 27.41 3.02
CA ASP A 20 -2.60 28.54 3.39
C ASP A 20 -1.81 29.05 2.17
N PRO A 21 -1.98 30.32 1.74
CA PRO A 21 -1.21 30.92 0.66
C PRO A 21 0.31 30.89 0.87
N ASP A 22 0.78 30.83 2.11
CA ASP A 22 2.21 30.80 2.42
C ASP A 22 2.89 29.50 1.99
N LEU A 23 2.14 28.38 1.92
CA LEU A 23 2.64 27.13 1.34
C LEU A 23 3.06 27.31 -0.12
N TRP A 24 2.28 28.10 -0.86
CA TRP A 24 2.45 28.31 -2.30
C TRP A 24 3.58 29.28 -2.65
N ARG A 25 4.19 29.93 -1.65
CA ARG A 25 5.39 30.76 -1.82
C ARG A 25 6.62 29.92 -2.20
N ASP A 26 6.66 28.66 -1.78
CA ASP A 26 7.67 27.69 -2.19
C ASP A 26 7.04 26.61 -3.06
N GLN A 27 7.13 26.78 -4.37
CA GLN A 27 6.56 25.81 -5.32
C GLN A 27 7.18 24.42 -5.22
N ALA A 28 8.46 24.29 -4.86
CA ALA A 28 9.12 22.99 -4.75
C ALA A 28 8.57 22.23 -3.54
N ARG A 29 8.43 22.91 -2.41
CA ARG A 29 7.81 22.38 -1.18
C ARG A 29 6.34 22.02 -1.41
N ALA A 30 5.56 22.92 -2.01
CA ALA A 30 4.15 22.68 -2.31
C ALA A 30 3.96 21.44 -3.20
N ARG A 31 4.78 21.27 -4.25
CA ARG A 31 4.73 20.09 -5.13
C ARG A 31 5.09 18.79 -4.39
N ALA A 32 6.06 18.83 -3.48
CA ALA A 32 6.43 17.66 -2.68
C ALA A 32 5.27 17.24 -1.77
N ILE A 33 4.69 18.19 -1.04
CA ILE A 33 3.55 17.95 -0.14
C ILE A 33 2.33 17.46 -0.90
N MET A 34 1.99 18.05 -2.05
CA MET A 34 0.86 17.60 -2.86
C MET A 34 1.05 16.18 -3.42
N ARG A 35 2.28 15.77 -3.75
CA ARG A 35 2.56 14.38 -4.14
C ARG A 35 2.38 13.41 -2.97
N GLN A 36 2.89 13.76 -1.79
CA GLN A 36 2.70 12.95 -0.59
C GLN A 36 1.21 12.83 -0.23
N LEU A 37 0.46 13.94 -0.32
CA LEU A 37 -0.98 13.94 -0.14
C LEU A 37 -1.70 13.01 -1.12
N GLY A 38 -1.33 13.06 -2.40
CA GLY A 38 -1.88 12.17 -3.43
C GLY A 38 -1.64 10.70 -3.10
N ALA A 39 -0.39 10.32 -2.81
CA ALA A 39 -0.04 8.95 -2.45
C ALA A 39 -0.81 8.44 -1.21
N LYS A 40 -0.95 9.27 -0.17
CA LYS A 40 -1.71 8.93 1.03
C LYS A 40 -3.19 8.76 0.75
N ARG A 41 -3.79 9.63 -0.07
CA ARG A 41 -5.21 9.53 -0.47
C ARG A 41 -5.45 8.26 -1.27
N ASP A 42 -4.61 7.97 -2.25
CA ASP A 42 -4.73 6.78 -3.08
C ASP A 42 -4.69 5.52 -2.22
N LEU A 43 -3.78 5.50 -1.24
CA LEU A 43 -3.70 4.41 -0.26
C LEU A 43 -4.98 4.26 0.56
N VAL A 44 -5.41 5.32 1.24
CA VAL A 44 -6.60 5.29 2.10
C VAL A 44 -7.83 4.89 1.29
N GLN A 45 -8.00 5.45 0.09
CA GLN A 45 -9.11 5.13 -0.79
C GLN A 45 -9.09 3.66 -1.22
N THR A 46 -7.92 3.12 -1.58
CA THR A 46 -7.77 1.72 -1.95
C THR A 46 -8.14 0.81 -0.78
N TRP A 47 -7.63 1.11 0.43
CA TRP A 47 -7.95 0.34 1.63
C TRP A 47 -9.45 0.35 1.96
N ARG A 48 -10.07 1.54 1.96
CA ARG A 48 -11.52 1.70 2.22
C ARG A 48 -12.39 1.13 1.10
N GLY A 49 -11.87 1.04 -0.12
CA GLY A 49 -12.50 0.32 -1.23
C GLY A 49 -12.58 -1.18 -0.91
N LEU A 50 -11.43 -1.77 -0.65
CA LEU A 50 -11.31 -3.20 -0.33
C LEU A 50 -12.13 -3.59 0.91
N GLU A 51 -12.12 -2.76 1.95
CA GLU A 51 -12.92 -2.98 3.17
C GLU A 51 -14.42 -3.04 2.87
N ARG A 52 -14.92 -2.17 1.97
CA ARG A 52 -16.32 -2.19 1.54
C ARG A 52 -16.63 -3.42 0.70
N GLU A 53 -15.78 -3.74 -0.27
CA GLU A 53 -16.00 -4.91 -1.15
C GLU A 53 -16.01 -6.23 -0.35
N VAL A 54 -15.16 -6.36 0.67
CA VAL A 54 -15.18 -7.51 1.58
C VAL A 54 -16.46 -7.55 2.41
N ALA A 55 -16.95 -6.41 2.91
CA ALA A 55 -18.19 -6.35 3.66
C ALA A 55 -19.40 -6.72 2.77
N ASP A 56 -19.46 -6.18 1.55
CA ASP A 56 -20.51 -6.48 0.58
C ASP A 56 -20.50 -7.98 0.21
N LEU A 57 -19.32 -8.56 -0.01
CA LEU A 57 -19.18 -9.99 -0.31
C LEU A 57 -19.61 -10.87 0.87
N TYR A 58 -19.29 -10.46 2.10
CA TYR A 58 -19.72 -11.15 3.31
C TYR A 58 -21.24 -11.14 3.47
N ASP A 59 -21.87 -9.97 3.27
CA ASP A 59 -23.32 -9.84 3.36
C ASP A 59 -24.03 -10.67 2.27
N MET A 60 -23.48 -10.69 1.05
CA MET A 60 -23.98 -11.53 -0.03
C MET A 60 -23.87 -13.03 0.28
N ALA A 61 -22.74 -13.47 0.82
CA ALA A 61 -22.54 -14.86 1.24
C ALA A 61 -23.48 -15.25 2.39
N ALA A 62 -23.69 -14.36 3.36
CA ALA A 62 -24.61 -14.59 4.47
C ALA A 62 -26.05 -14.77 3.98
N LEU A 63 -26.49 -13.93 3.04
CA LEU A 63 -27.82 -14.04 2.43
C LEU A 63 -27.97 -15.34 1.62
N ALA A 64 -26.98 -15.70 0.81
CA ALA A 64 -27.00 -16.95 0.04
C ALA A 64 -27.12 -18.19 0.93
N ILE A 65 -26.43 -18.20 2.09
CA ILE A 65 -26.52 -19.27 3.08
C ILE A 65 -27.91 -19.31 3.74
N GLU A 66 -28.48 -18.15 4.07
CA GLU A 66 -29.82 -18.05 4.67
C GLU A 66 -30.91 -18.56 3.71
N GLU A 67 -30.79 -18.25 2.43
CA GLU A 67 -31.74 -18.67 1.39
C GLU A 67 -31.48 -20.09 0.85
N GLY A 68 -30.31 -20.68 1.17
CA GLY A 68 -29.87 -21.96 0.62
C GLY A 68 -29.55 -21.90 -0.88
N ASP A 69 -29.16 -20.73 -1.38
CA ASP A 69 -28.82 -20.52 -2.79
C ASP A 69 -27.36 -20.87 -3.07
N HIS A 70 -27.15 -22.15 -3.44
CA HIS A 70 -25.85 -22.66 -3.83
C HIS A 70 -25.39 -22.20 -5.23
N SER A 71 -26.24 -21.53 -6.01
CA SER A 71 -25.85 -21.08 -7.35
C SER A 71 -24.81 -19.97 -7.34
N LEU A 72 -24.71 -19.24 -6.21
CA LEU A 72 -23.76 -18.15 -6.00
C LEU A 72 -22.39 -18.62 -5.50
N GLU A 73 -22.22 -19.90 -5.15
CA GLU A 73 -21.00 -20.39 -4.50
C GLU A 73 -19.74 -20.17 -5.35
N GLU A 74 -19.82 -20.46 -6.66
CA GLU A 74 -18.69 -20.26 -7.58
C GLU A 74 -18.35 -18.78 -7.78
N GLU A 75 -19.36 -17.91 -7.85
CA GLU A 75 -19.15 -16.46 -7.99
C GLU A 75 -18.51 -15.86 -6.72
N LEU A 76 -19.00 -16.26 -5.55
CA LEU A 76 -18.45 -15.86 -4.25
C LEU A 76 -16.98 -16.29 -4.09
N GLU A 77 -16.64 -17.51 -4.53
CA GLU A 77 -15.26 -18.00 -4.46
C GLU A 77 -14.33 -17.22 -5.41
N GLN A 78 -14.77 -16.94 -6.64
CA GLN A 78 -13.99 -16.15 -7.59
C GLN A 78 -13.74 -14.73 -7.08
N GLU A 79 -14.75 -14.09 -6.50
CA GLU A 79 -14.63 -12.74 -5.97
C GLU A 79 -13.74 -12.68 -4.74
N LEU A 80 -13.84 -13.69 -3.85
CA LEU A 80 -12.93 -13.82 -2.71
C LEU A 80 -11.46 -13.96 -3.16
N GLN A 81 -11.19 -14.76 -4.19
CA GLN A 81 -9.84 -14.91 -4.75
C GLN A 81 -9.33 -13.59 -5.35
N ARG A 82 -10.20 -12.84 -6.03
CA ARG A 82 -9.87 -11.51 -6.57
C ARG A 82 -9.47 -10.54 -5.45
N LEU A 83 -10.30 -10.43 -4.41
CA LEU A 83 -10.06 -9.54 -3.26
C LEU A 83 -8.79 -9.93 -2.49
N THR A 84 -8.53 -11.22 -2.36
CA THR A 84 -7.30 -11.74 -1.73
C THR A 84 -6.07 -11.30 -2.51
N ALA A 85 -6.06 -11.48 -3.83
CA ALA A 85 -4.94 -11.06 -4.67
C ALA A 85 -4.74 -9.54 -4.68
N GLU A 86 -5.82 -8.76 -4.55
CA GLU A 86 -5.75 -7.31 -4.42
C GLU A 86 -5.13 -6.87 -3.08
N LEU A 87 -5.52 -7.53 -1.98
CA LEU A 87 -4.92 -7.31 -0.66
C LEU A 87 -3.41 -7.58 -0.67
N GLU A 88 -2.97 -8.71 -1.23
CA GLU A 88 -1.55 -9.06 -1.30
C GLU A 88 -0.72 -8.02 -2.07
N ARG A 89 -1.29 -7.49 -3.17
CA ARG A 89 -0.67 -6.41 -3.96
C ARG A 89 -0.59 -5.11 -3.15
N LEU A 90 -1.63 -4.81 -2.37
CA LEU A 90 -1.66 -3.63 -1.52
C LEU A 90 -0.64 -3.71 -0.39
N GLU A 91 -0.52 -4.87 0.27
CA GLU A 91 0.50 -5.12 1.30
C GLU A 91 1.91 -4.90 0.74
N THR A 92 2.19 -5.44 -0.46
CA THR A 92 3.49 -5.27 -1.12
C THR A 92 3.78 -3.80 -1.43
N ARG A 93 2.80 -3.06 -1.96
CA ARG A 93 2.93 -1.63 -2.26
C ARG A 93 3.17 -0.81 -0.99
N LEU A 94 2.58 -1.22 0.12
CA LEU A 94 2.67 -0.54 1.40
C LEU A 94 4.00 -0.74 2.10
N VAL A 95 4.56 -1.94 2.02
CA VAL A 95 5.92 -2.22 2.48
C VAL A 95 6.95 -1.36 1.72
N LEU A 96 6.63 -0.98 0.47
CA LEU A 96 7.46 -0.18 -0.44
C LEU A 96 6.96 1.28 -0.57
N SER A 97 6.55 1.90 0.54
CA SER A 97 5.98 3.27 0.54
C SER A 97 6.92 4.37 1.06
N GLY A 98 8.20 4.06 1.29
CA GLY A 98 9.22 5.04 1.65
C GLY A 98 9.52 6.04 0.53
N ASP A 99 10.04 7.22 0.89
CA ASP A 99 10.33 8.35 -0.03
C ASP A 99 11.27 8.02 -1.21
N TYR A 100 11.93 6.86 -1.16
CA TYR A 100 12.90 6.40 -2.14
C TYR A 100 12.55 5.05 -2.76
N ASP A 101 11.42 4.43 -2.37
CA ASP A 101 11.08 3.07 -2.80
C ASP A 101 10.65 3.00 -4.29
N ASP A 102 10.33 4.15 -4.89
CA ASP A 102 10.10 4.30 -6.32
C ASP A 102 11.39 4.36 -7.16
N ARG A 103 12.57 4.36 -6.51
CA ARG A 103 13.88 4.49 -7.16
C ARG A 103 14.58 3.15 -7.29
N ASN A 104 15.41 3.02 -8.32
CA ASN A 104 16.31 1.87 -8.44
C ASN A 104 17.26 1.81 -7.24
N ALA A 105 17.35 0.65 -6.61
CA ALA A 105 18.33 0.40 -5.55
C ALA A 105 19.74 0.25 -6.15
N MET A 106 20.73 0.93 -5.56
CA MET A 106 22.15 0.63 -5.82
C MET A 106 22.64 -0.31 -4.73
N LEU A 107 22.92 -1.56 -5.12
CA LEU A 107 23.45 -2.59 -4.23
C LEU A 107 24.96 -2.69 -4.41
N ALA A 108 25.70 -2.59 -3.31
CA ALA A 108 27.16 -2.73 -3.31
C ALA A 108 27.58 -3.70 -2.21
N PHE A 109 28.01 -4.91 -2.62
CA PHE A 109 28.52 -5.92 -1.70
C PHE A 109 30.01 -5.66 -1.41
N HIS A 110 30.37 -5.64 -0.13
CA HIS A 110 31.75 -5.48 0.31
C HIS A 110 32.14 -6.70 1.15
N ALA A 111 33.20 -7.40 0.76
CA ALA A 111 33.73 -8.51 1.54
C ALA A 111 34.21 -7.98 2.90
N GLY A 112 33.68 -8.56 3.98
CA GLY A 112 34.06 -8.23 5.35
C GLY A 112 35.45 -8.75 5.74
N ALA A 113 35.80 -8.60 7.02
CA ALA A 113 37.05 -9.11 7.54
C ALA A 113 37.03 -10.65 7.65
N GLY A 114 37.48 -11.34 6.60
CA GLY A 114 37.66 -12.80 6.61
C GLY A 114 38.46 -13.35 5.42
N GLY A 115 39.19 -12.49 4.70
CA GLY A 115 40.07 -12.91 3.59
C GLY A 115 39.29 -13.55 2.44
N THR A 116 39.86 -14.59 1.82
CA THR A 116 39.34 -15.25 0.61
C THR A 116 37.92 -15.81 0.80
N GLU A 117 37.61 -16.36 1.97
CA GLU A 117 36.30 -16.97 2.22
C GLU A 117 35.17 -15.92 2.30
N SER A 118 35.49 -14.72 2.81
CA SER A 118 34.57 -13.57 2.73
C SER A 118 34.43 -13.01 1.31
N GLN A 119 35.45 -13.14 0.47
CA GLN A 119 35.36 -12.76 -0.95
C GLN A 119 34.54 -13.77 -1.76
N ASP A 120 34.70 -15.07 -1.50
CA ASP A 120 33.91 -16.12 -2.14
C ASP A 120 32.43 -15.97 -1.76
N TRP A 121 32.13 -15.66 -0.49
CA TRP A 121 30.77 -15.40 -0.05
C TRP A 121 30.17 -14.12 -0.65
N ALA A 122 30.94 -13.04 -0.74
CA ALA A 122 30.50 -11.83 -1.42
C ALA A 122 30.24 -12.06 -2.92
N ASN A 123 31.02 -12.92 -3.57
CA ASN A 123 30.80 -13.32 -4.96
C ASN A 123 29.56 -14.21 -5.14
N MET A 124 29.15 -14.98 -4.12
CA MET A 124 27.92 -15.77 -4.17
C MET A 124 26.64 -14.92 -4.05
N LEU A 125 26.74 -13.71 -3.50
CA LEU A 125 25.61 -12.78 -3.32
C LEU A 125 25.43 -11.80 -4.49
N LEU A 126 26.40 -11.75 -5.40
CA LEU A 126 26.39 -10.94 -6.63
C LEU A 126 25.60 -11.65 -7.74
#